data_AF-A0A2Z6IKC3-F1
#
_entry.id   AF-A0A2Z6IKC3-F1
#
_cell.length_a   1.000
_cell.length_b   1.000
_cell.length_c   1.000
_cell.angle_alpha   90.00
_cell.angle_beta   90.00
_cell.angle_gamma   90.00
#
_symmetry.space_group_name_H-M   'P 1'
#
loop_
_entity.id
_entity.type
_entity.pdbx_description
1 polymer ?
#
loop_
_entity_poly.entity_id
_entity_poly.type
_entity_poly.pdbx_seq_one_letter_code
_entity_poly.pdbx_strand_id
1 'polypeptide(L)'
;MSKLATLNALEWRVRVMMAERRIKTVTELRKQLEEVGVEISTTQLSRIVDALPTRISSEVLAGLTTVLRCEVSDLIRVARRRPPPMEQDIDDRHPSDTVSNARSTDDATPDSSPKRGIRRTREPISTNVTGPKVTALPIPERPKR
;
A
#
# COMPACT_ATOMS: atom_id res chain seq x y z
N MET A 1 -8.02 -15.84 32.03
CA MET A 1 -8.66 -16.51 30.86
C MET A 1 -7.96 -16.07 29.58
N SER A 2 -6.78 -16.63 29.29
CA SER A 2 -5.91 -16.16 28.19
C SER A 2 -5.75 -17.23 27.12
N LYS A 3 -6.82 -17.54 26.38
CA LYS A 3 -6.82 -18.63 25.37
C LYS A 3 -6.43 -18.17 23.95
N LEU A 4 -6.11 -16.89 23.75
CA LEU A 4 -5.78 -16.33 22.42
C LEU A 4 -4.27 -16.32 22.12
N ALA A 5 -3.40 -16.58 23.10
CA ALA A 5 -1.95 -16.47 22.94
C ALA A 5 -1.31 -17.51 21.99
N THR A 6 -2.06 -18.54 21.59
CA THR A 6 -1.58 -19.67 20.76
C THR A 6 -2.17 -19.69 19.35
N LEU A 7 -3.06 -18.76 18.99
CA LEU A 7 -3.62 -18.72 17.64
C LEU A 7 -2.61 -18.14 16.66
N ASN A 8 -2.48 -18.79 15.49
CA ASN A 8 -1.67 -18.26 14.41
C ASN A 8 -2.34 -17.04 13.78
N ALA A 9 -1.53 -16.08 13.31
CA ALA A 9 -2.04 -15.00 12.50
C ALA A 9 -2.35 -15.51 11.09
N LEU A 10 -3.42 -14.99 10.47
CA LEU A 10 -3.78 -15.29 9.10
C LEU A 10 -3.54 -14.04 8.24
N GLU A 11 -2.82 -14.23 7.15
CA GLU A 11 -2.61 -13.24 6.11
C GLU A 11 -3.58 -13.52 4.96
N TRP A 12 -4.32 -12.50 4.56
CA TRP A 12 -5.24 -12.56 3.45
C TRP A 12 -4.60 -11.99 2.19
N ARG A 13 -4.43 -12.83 1.16
CA ARG A 13 -3.58 -12.56 0.00
C ARG A 13 -4.35 -12.34 -1.30
N VAL A 14 -5.67 -12.16 -1.25
CA VAL A 14 -6.49 -11.96 -2.47
C VAL A 14 -5.98 -10.79 -3.31
N ARG A 15 -5.58 -9.67 -2.69
CA ARG A 15 -5.04 -8.52 -3.43
C ARG A 15 -3.76 -8.84 -4.18
N VAL A 16 -2.90 -9.68 -3.60
CA VAL A 16 -1.66 -10.17 -4.24
C VAL A 16 -2.01 -11.08 -5.41
N MET A 17 -2.94 -12.02 -5.21
CA MET A 17 -3.39 -12.95 -6.25
C MET A 17 -4.07 -12.22 -7.42
N MET A 18 -4.82 -11.15 -7.16
CA MET A 18 -5.35 -10.26 -8.20
C MET A 18 -4.23 -9.62 -9.02
N ALA A 19 -3.18 -9.12 -8.37
CA ALA A 19 -2.05 -8.48 -9.05
C ALA A 19 -1.27 -9.46 -9.94
N GLU A 20 -1.04 -10.69 -9.46
CA GLU A 20 -0.40 -11.76 -10.24
C GLU A 20 -1.16 -12.07 -11.54
N ARG A 21 -2.48 -11.86 -11.54
CA ARG A 21 -3.38 -12.07 -12.68
C ARG A 21 -3.66 -10.84 -13.49
N ARG A 22 -2.99 -9.73 -13.18
CA ARG A 22 -3.18 -8.42 -13.82
C ARG A 22 -4.60 -7.87 -13.65
N ILE A 23 -5.33 -8.31 -12.63
CA ILE A 23 -6.65 -7.77 -12.25
C ILE A 23 -6.41 -6.57 -11.33
N LYS A 24 -6.68 -5.36 -11.84
CA LYS A 24 -6.35 -4.10 -11.15
C LYS A 24 -7.50 -3.55 -10.31
N THR A 25 -8.74 -3.90 -10.64
CA THR A 25 -9.93 -3.31 -10.02
C THR A 25 -10.87 -4.39 -9.50
N VAL A 26 -11.64 -4.04 -8.48
CA VAL A 26 -12.67 -4.92 -7.91
C VAL A 26 -13.81 -5.14 -8.90
N THR A 27 -14.14 -4.13 -9.70
CA THR A 27 -15.18 -4.23 -10.75
C THR A 27 -14.82 -5.28 -11.80
N GLU A 28 -13.55 -5.33 -12.22
CA GLU A 28 -13.06 -6.34 -13.17
C GLU A 28 -13.14 -7.75 -12.57
N LEU A 29 -12.71 -7.91 -11.31
CA LEU A 29 -12.84 -9.19 -10.60
C LEU A 29 -14.30 -9.64 -10.50
N ARG A 30 -15.21 -8.71 -10.18
CA ARG A 30 -16.65 -8.99 -10.09
C ARG A 30 -17.20 -9.48 -11.42
N LYS A 31 -16.85 -8.84 -12.53
CA LYS A 31 -17.30 -9.26 -13.86
C LYS A 31 -16.85 -10.69 -14.18
N GLN A 32 -15.59 -11.03 -13.88
CA GLN A 32 -15.09 -12.39 -14.08
C GLN A 32 -15.75 -13.41 -13.15
N LEU A 33 -16.15 -13.02 -11.93
CA LEU A 33 -16.95 -13.87 -11.03
C LEU A 33 -18.36 -14.12 -11.58
N GLU A 34 -19.01 -13.09 -12.13
CA GLU A 34 -20.31 -13.21 -12.80
C GLU A 34 -20.25 -14.15 -14.01
N GLU A 35 -19.16 -14.12 -14.79
CA GLU A 35 -18.94 -15.04 -15.91
C GLU A 35 -18.86 -16.52 -15.49
N VAL A 36 -18.46 -16.80 -14.24
CA VAL A 36 -18.42 -18.14 -13.64
C VAL A 36 -19.73 -18.47 -12.90
N GLY A 37 -20.70 -17.54 -12.87
CA GLY A 37 -22.01 -17.72 -12.24
C GLY A 37 -22.06 -17.28 -10.78
N VAL A 38 -21.06 -16.57 -10.27
CA VAL A 38 -21.02 -16.08 -8.88
C VAL A 38 -21.45 -14.61 -8.84
N GLU A 39 -22.65 -14.36 -8.33
CA GLU A 39 -23.20 -13.01 -8.20
C GLU A 39 -22.91 -12.41 -6.82
N ILE A 40 -22.20 -11.27 -6.79
CA ILE A 40 -21.87 -10.56 -5.55
C ILE A 40 -21.84 -9.04 -5.77
N SER A 41 -22.29 -8.28 -4.78
CA SER A 41 -22.22 -6.81 -4.86
C SER A 41 -20.77 -6.31 -4.82
N THR A 42 -20.47 -5.25 -5.56
CA THR A 42 -19.13 -4.63 -5.61
C THR A 42 -18.64 -4.21 -4.23
N THR A 43 -19.52 -3.67 -3.39
CA THR A 43 -19.20 -3.26 -2.02
C THR A 43 -18.80 -4.45 -1.15
N GLN A 44 -19.51 -5.57 -1.27
CA GLN A 44 -19.19 -6.79 -0.53
C GLN A 44 -17.87 -7.39 -1.02
N LEU A 45 -17.66 -7.43 -2.34
CA LEU A 45 -16.42 -7.93 -2.92
C LEU A 45 -15.21 -7.07 -2.51
N SER A 46 -15.33 -5.74 -2.49
CA SER A 46 -14.26 -4.85 -2.00
C SER A 46 -13.87 -5.21 -0.58
N ARG A 47 -14.84 -5.34 0.34
CA ARG A 47 -14.56 -5.72 1.73
C ARG A 47 -13.84 -7.07 1.84
N ILE A 48 -14.27 -8.04 1.04
CA ILE A 48 -13.62 -9.36 0.96
C ILE A 48 -12.20 -9.25 0.41
N VAL A 49 -11.95 -8.40 -0.59
CA VAL A 49 -10.62 -8.24 -1.20
C VAL A 49 -9.65 -7.53 -0.26
N ASP A 50 -10.13 -6.52 0.46
CA ASP A 50 -9.29 -5.61 1.24
C ASP A 50 -8.92 -6.16 2.63
N ALA A 51 -9.75 -7.03 3.21
CA ALA A 51 -9.51 -7.61 4.54
C ALA A 51 -10.09 -9.02 4.67
N LEU A 52 -9.54 -9.81 5.61
CA LEU A 52 -10.06 -11.14 5.93
C LEU A 52 -11.51 -11.03 6.47
N PRO A 53 -12.52 -11.54 5.77
CA PRO A 53 -13.90 -11.43 6.22
C PRO A 53 -14.21 -12.43 7.34
N THR A 54 -15.14 -12.06 8.24
CA THR A 54 -15.65 -12.98 9.28
C THR A 54 -16.44 -14.15 8.68
N ARG A 55 -17.09 -13.92 7.55
CA ARG A 55 -17.89 -14.91 6.82
C ARG A 55 -17.72 -14.72 5.33
N ILE A 56 -17.54 -15.83 4.62
CA ILE A 56 -17.51 -15.91 3.16
C ILE A 56 -18.31 -17.15 2.74
N SER A 57 -19.07 -17.06 1.65
CA SER A 57 -19.77 -18.24 1.11
C SER A 57 -18.77 -19.15 0.39
N SER A 58 -19.05 -20.45 0.41
CA SER A 58 -18.27 -21.44 -0.35
C SER A 58 -18.28 -21.14 -1.85
N GLU A 59 -19.40 -20.63 -2.37
CA GLU A 59 -19.56 -20.22 -3.76
C GLU A 59 -18.60 -19.10 -4.15
N VAL A 60 -18.49 -18.04 -3.33
CA VAL A 60 -17.54 -16.95 -3.59
C VAL A 60 -16.11 -17.44 -3.47
N LEU A 61 -15.81 -18.33 -2.52
CA LEU A 61 -14.48 -18.92 -2.39
C LEU A 61 -14.10 -19.79 -3.61
N ALA A 62 -15.04 -20.60 -4.11
CA ALA A 62 -14.88 -21.39 -5.32
C ALA A 62 -14.73 -20.50 -6.57
N GLY A 63 -15.52 -19.43 -6.66
CA GLY A 63 -15.39 -18.42 -7.73
C GLY A 63 -14.04 -17.72 -7.71
N LEU A 64 -13.58 -17.29 -6.53
CA LEU A 64 -12.27 -16.65 -6.37
C LEU A 64 -11.15 -17.59 -6.79
N THR A 65 -11.13 -18.84 -6.32
CA THR A 65 -10.11 -19.82 -6.72
C THR A 65 -10.15 -20.17 -8.21
N THR A 66 -11.34 -20.14 -8.84
CA THR A 66 -11.52 -20.38 -10.28
C THR A 66 -11.02 -19.21 -11.14
N VAL A 67 -11.53 -18.00 -10.89
CA VAL A 67 -11.12 -16.77 -11.60
C VAL A 67 -9.66 -16.48 -11.33
N LEU A 68 -9.29 -16.59 -10.06
CA LEU A 68 -7.92 -16.49 -9.62
C LEU A 68 -7.17 -17.81 -9.70
N ARG A 69 -7.50 -18.77 -10.61
CA ARG A 69 -6.78 -20.06 -10.91
C ARG A 69 -5.72 -20.47 -9.87
N CYS A 70 -6.08 -20.56 -8.60
CA CYS A 70 -5.20 -20.77 -7.47
C CYS A 70 -5.92 -21.62 -6.45
N GLU A 71 -5.17 -22.15 -5.49
CA GLU A 71 -5.76 -22.94 -4.42
C GLU A 71 -6.22 -22.05 -3.27
N VAL A 72 -7.08 -22.59 -2.39
CA VAL A 72 -7.53 -21.89 -1.18
C VAL A 72 -6.33 -21.54 -0.27
N SER A 73 -5.29 -22.38 -0.26
CA SER A 73 -4.01 -22.18 0.42
C SER A 73 -3.22 -20.97 -0.09
N ASP A 74 -3.43 -20.54 -1.33
CA ASP A 74 -2.77 -19.36 -1.89
C ASP A 74 -3.45 -18.06 -1.41
N LEU A 75 -4.78 -18.12 -1.23
CA LEU A 75 -5.59 -17.00 -0.75
C LEU A 75 -5.34 -16.67 0.73
N ILE A 76 -5.08 -17.70 1.55
CA ILE A 76 -4.91 -17.58 2.99
C ILE A 76 -3.57 -18.18 3.40
N ARG A 77 -2.68 -17.35 3.97
CA ARG A 77 -1.40 -17.83 4.50
C ARG A 77 -1.37 -17.73 6.01
N VAL A 78 -0.84 -18.75 6.67
CA VAL A 78 -0.57 -18.70 8.11
C VAL A 78 0.72 -17.90 8.35
N ALA A 79 0.57 -16.70 8.91
CA ALA A 79 1.69 -15.88 9.35
C ALA A 79 2.08 -16.28 10.77
N ARG A 80 3.34 -16.69 10.97
CA ARG A 80 3.88 -16.83 12.32
C ARG A 80 3.93 -15.43 12.93
N ARG A 81 3.31 -15.25 14.10
CA ARG A 81 3.45 -14.04 14.88
C ARG A 81 4.93 -13.85 15.21
N ARG A 82 5.58 -12.89 14.56
CA ARG A 82 6.93 -12.46 14.95
C ARG A 82 6.80 -11.80 16.32
N PRO A 83 7.54 -12.24 17.35
CA PRO A 83 7.58 -11.51 18.60
C PRO A 83 8.11 -10.09 18.32
N PRO A 84 7.59 -9.04 19.00
CA PRO A 84 8.09 -7.69 18.83
C PRO A 84 9.61 -7.69 19.05
N PRO A 85 10.39 -6.87 18.30
CA PRO A 85 11.79 -6.71 18.59
C PRO A 85 11.90 -6.23 20.03
N MET A 86 12.53 -7.03 20.88
CA MET A 86 12.88 -6.61 22.23
C MET A 86 13.91 -5.50 22.03
N GLU A 87 13.61 -4.28 22.47
CA GLU A 87 14.54 -3.16 22.47
C GLU A 87 15.80 -3.63 23.20
N GLN A 88 16.86 -3.87 22.43
CA GLN A 88 18.16 -4.16 23.00
C GLN A 88 18.65 -2.85 23.61
N ASP A 89 18.93 -2.89 24.90
CA ASP A 89 19.53 -1.81 25.68
C ASP A 89 20.54 -1.03 24.82
N ILE A 90 20.20 0.22 24.55
CA ILE A 90 21.14 1.26 24.14
C ILE A 90 22.03 1.53 25.36
N ASP A 91 22.95 0.62 25.65
CA ASP A 91 23.88 0.74 26.76
C ASP A 91 24.85 1.89 26.52
N ASP A 92 24.87 2.78 27.50
CA ASP A 92 25.70 3.95 27.68
C ASP A 92 27.18 3.72 27.34
N ARG A 93 27.68 4.39 26.28
CA ARG A 93 29.11 4.72 26.20
C ARG A 93 29.36 6.06 25.54
N HIS A 94 29.28 7.11 26.36
CA HIS A 94 30.07 8.32 26.15
C HIS A 94 31.50 8.03 26.66
N PRO A 95 32.53 8.34 25.87
CA PRO A 95 33.63 9.09 26.44
C PRO A 95 33.77 10.40 25.67
N SER A 96 33.65 11.48 26.42
CA SER A 96 34.11 12.80 26.04
C SER A 96 35.60 12.70 25.69
N ASP A 97 35.96 12.98 24.44
CA ASP A 97 37.31 13.42 24.09
C ASP A 97 37.22 14.79 23.44
N THR A 98 37.18 15.79 24.33
CA THR A 98 37.60 17.15 24.04
C THR A 98 39.07 17.13 23.68
N VAL A 99 39.41 17.31 22.40
CA VAL A 99 40.68 17.92 22.02
C VAL A 99 40.43 18.92 20.89
N SER A 100 40.54 20.19 21.28
CA SER A 100 40.76 21.34 20.43
C SER A 100 42.00 21.18 19.55
N ASN A 101 41.90 21.53 18.26
CA ASN A 101 42.84 22.44 17.59
C ASN A 101 42.31 22.75 16.19
N ALA A 102 41.91 23.98 15.89
CA ALA A 102 42.74 25.16 15.58
C ALA A 102 42.50 25.51 14.11
N ARG A 103 42.04 26.75 13.90
CA ARG A 103 42.05 27.42 12.61
C ARG A 103 43.48 27.48 12.10
N SER A 104 43.67 27.13 10.84
CA SER A 104 44.69 27.75 9.99
C SER A 104 44.00 28.24 8.73
N THR A 105 44.20 29.53 8.47
CA THR A 105 43.70 30.32 7.36
C THR A 105 44.90 30.75 6.55
N ASP A 106 45.29 30.00 5.52
CA ASP A 106 46.35 30.42 4.60
C ASP A 106 45.99 29.82 3.23
N ASP A 107 45.34 30.60 2.35
CA ASP A 107 45.96 31.28 1.20
C ASP A 107 46.73 30.34 0.26
N ALA A 108 46.09 29.98 -0.86
CA ALA A 108 46.72 29.77 -2.18
C ALA A 108 45.66 29.47 -3.25
N THR A 109 45.40 30.45 -4.12
CA THR A 109 44.88 30.23 -5.48
C THR A 109 46.05 29.70 -6.33
N PRO A 110 45.90 28.62 -7.12
CA PRO A 110 45.63 28.81 -8.55
C PRO A 110 44.78 27.73 -9.23
N ASP A 111 43.92 28.23 -10.13
CA ASP A 111 43.73 27.80 -11.51
C ASP A 111 43.86 26.29 -11.86
N SER A 112 42.71 25.64 -12.06
CA SER A 112 42.55 24.63 -13.13
C SER A 112 41.07 24.26 -13.33
N SER A 113 40.49 24.77 -14.43
CA SER A 113 39.46 24.04 -15.19
C SER A 113 40.06 22.73 -15.75
N PRO A 114 39.32 21.61 -16.02
CA PRO A 114 38.05 21.62 -16.74
C PRO A 114 37.01 20.46 -16.51
N LYS A 115 35.79 20.70 -17.03
CA LYS A 115 34.82 19.75 -17.64
C LYS A 115 34.26 18.56 -16.82
N ARG A 116 32.98 18.68 -16.40
CA ARG A 116 31.93 17.68 -16.74
C ARG A 116 30.51 18.10 -16.33
N GLY A 117 29.56 17.91 -17.26
CA GLY A 117 28.24 17.34 -16.95
C GLY A 117 27.14 18.26 -16.45
N ILE A 118 26.39 18.84 -17.41
CA ILE A 118 24.94 19.12 -17.40
C ILE A 118 24.28 19.35 -16.02
N ARG A 119 24.03 20.64 -15.73
CA ARG A 119 23.12 21.10 -14.69
C ARG A 119 21.69 20.76 -15.07
N ARG A 120 21.04 19.82 -14.36
CA ARG A 120 19.58 19.73 -14.33
C ARG A 120 19.08 20.61 -13.20
N THR A 121 18.73 21.84 -13.55
CA THR A 121 17.91 22.73 -12.75
C THR A 121 16.60 22.02 -12.44
N ARG A 122 16.30 21.88 -11.14
CA ARG A 122 14.96 21.56 -10.66
C ARG A 122 14.04 22.70 -11.09
N GLU A 123 13.15 22.45 -12.05
CA GLU A 123 12.00 23.31 -12.27
C GLU A 123 10.92 23.05 -11.20
N PRO A 124 10.25 24.09 -10.70
CA PRO A 124 9.18 23.99 -9.72
C PRO A 124 7.93 23.38 -10.34
N ILE A 125 7.26 22.56 -9.53
CA ILE A 125 6.01 21.86 -9.84
C ILE A 125 4.93 22.92 -10.11
N SER A 126 4.56 23.12 -11.37
CA SER A 126 3.43 23.97 -11.75
C SER A 126 2.13 23.31 -11.28
N THR A 127 1.50 23.89 -10.27
CA THR A 127 0.14 23.60 -9.84
C THR A 127 -0.84 24.18 -10.85
N ASN A 128 -1.00 23.51 -11.99
CA ASN A 128 -2.15 23.76 -12.86
C ASN A 128 -3.35 22.98 -12.34
N VAL A 129 -4.12 23.68 -11.51
CA VAL A 129 -5.56 23.49 -11.30
C VAL A 129 -6.23 23.42 -12.67
N THR A 130 -6.65 22.24 -13.09
CA THR A 130 -7.70 22.06 -14.10
C THR A 130 -8.38 20.73 -13.80
N GLY A 131 -9.33 20.77 -12.87
CA GLY A 131 -10.33 19.72 -12.76
C GLY A 131 -11.29 19.76 -13.96
N PRO A 132 -11.96 18.66 -14.30
CA PRO A 132 -13.01 18.66 -15.31
C PRO A 132 -14.15 19.61 -14.89
N LYS A 133 -14.59 20.47 -15.81
CA LYS A 133 -15.73 21.39 -15.66
C LYS A 133 -16.98 20.59 -15.27
N VAL A 134 -17.44 20.71 -14.03
CA VAL A 134 -18.69 20.11 -13.56
C VAL A 134 -19.83 21.05 -13.94
N THR A 135 -20.70 20.61 -14.86
CA THR A 135 -22.01 21.25 -15.11
C THR A 135 -22.97 20.86 -13.99
N ALA A 136 -23.48 21.85 -13.25
CA ALA A 136 -24.51 21.62 -12.25
C ALA A 136 -25.82 21.19 -12.93
N LEU A 137 -26.40 20.07 -12.49
CA LEU A 137 -27.75 19.65 -12.85
C LEU A 137 -28.77 20.45 -12.01
N PRO A 138 -29.87 20.95 -12.61
CA PRO A 138 -30.88 21.72 -11.89
C PRO A 138 -31.67 20.84 -10.90
N ILE A 139 -31.86 21.36 -9.68
CA ILE A 139 -32.62 20.73 -8.61
C ILE A 139 -34.11 20.96 -8.87
N PRO A 140 -34.99 19.93 -8.83
CA PRO A 140 -36.43 20.13 -8.94
C PRO A 140 -37.01 20.76 -7.66
N GLU A 141 -37.74 21.86 -7.83
CA GLU A 141 -38.53 22.53 -6.79
C GLU A 141 -39.58 21.57 -6.19
N ARG A 142 -39.62 21.46 -4.86
CA ARG A 142 -40.68 20.72 -4.15
C ARG A 142 -41.98 21.53 -4.14
N PRO A 143 -43.15 20.90 -4.32
CA PRO A 143 -44.43 21.59 -4.31
C PRO A 143 -44.77 22.15 -2.92
N LYS A 144 -45.21 23.41 -2.88
CA LYS A 144 -45.78 24.09 -1.70
C LYS A 144 -47.02 23.34 -1.22
N ARG A 145 -47.08 23.06 0.08
CA ARG A 145 -48.32 22.75 0.81
C ARG A 145 -48.76 23.97 1.58
#